data_AF-A0A2V7Z3R6-F1
#
_entry.id   AF-A0A2V7Z3R6-F1
#
_cell.length_a   1.000
_cell.length_b   1.000
_cell.length_c   1.000
_cell.angle_alpha   90.00
_cell.angle_beta   90.00
_cell.angle_gamma   90.00
#
_symmetry.space_group_name_H-M   'P 1'
#
loop_
_entity.id
_entity.type
_entity.pdbx_description
1 polymer ?
#
loop_
_entity_poly.entity_id
_entity_poly.type
_entity_poly.pdbx_seq_one_letter_code
_entity_poly.pdbx_strand_id
1 'polypeptide(L)'
;MRSTSNIIHQSAFTFLFLLMLLPLGSAWAQTACASLPPYGSCQCPCGGLSSLPPQNPSSRSYDDFVIQAYRGAYGRLATCDERQAEYWNLVDASYNGSLLEEAKRFVSTLIETQQSYDIPGIDPKYYTQTPEYDQRNAASQMDRAPLEAFVGDLYKSFLQRSTSNDLYGQCFWTNDVCSEGRKKGIEAFKVSIEFGNLVNGLFDSGEPSCVDTCDPRMRFCNL
;
A
#
# COMPACT_ATOMS: atom_id res chain seq x y z
N MET A 1 40.13 -40.28 -51.54
CA MET A 1 39.68 -41.31 -50.57
C MET A 1 39.26 -40.56 -49.31
N ARG A 2 37.99 -40.17 -49.14
CA ARG A 2 36.85 -40.91 -48.51
C ARG A 2 37.19 -41.50 -47.13
N SER A 3 36.66 -40.89 -46.06
CA SER A 3 35.75 -41.47 -45.03
C SER A 3 35.73 -40.54 -43.79
N THR A 4 34.68 -39.71 -43.56
CA THR A 4 33.46 -39.94 -42.73
C THR A 4 33.76 -40.24 -41.25
N SER A 5 33.46 -39.39 -40.28
CA SER A 5 32.16 -38.95 -39.72
C SER A 5 31.94 -39.57 -38.34
N ASN A 6 31.63 -38.74 -37.34
CA ASN A 6 30.83 -39.00 -36.12
C ASN A 6 30.78 -37.64 -35.39
N ILE A 7 29.86 -36.71 -35.71
CA ILE A 7 28.44 -36.65 -35.32
C ILE A 7 28.20 -37.14 -33.88
N ILE A 8 28.17 -36.21 -32.94
CA ILE A 8 27.36 -36.32 -31.72
C ILE A 8 26.27 -35.24 -31.84
N HIS A 9 25.03 -35.71 -32.01
CA HIS A 9 23.82 -34.93 -31.87
C HIS A 9 23.59 -34.61 -30.39
N GLN A 10 23.46 -33.34 -30.04
CA GLN A 10 22.64 -32.93 -28.91
C GLN A 10 21.64 -31.89 -29.40
N SER A 11 20.43 -32.38 -29.62
CA SER A 11 19.23 -31.58 -29.84
C SER A 11 18.41 -31.55 -28.56
N ALA A 12 17.77 -30.40 -28.34
CA ALA A 12 16.66 -30.13 -27.43
C ALA A 12 16.99 -30.05 -25.92
N PHE A 13 16.81 -28.86 -25.33
CA PHE A 13 15.49 -28.50 -24.81
C PHE A 13 15.44 -27.00 -24.48
N THR A 14 14.43 -26.36 -25.07
CA THR A 14 13.80 -25.12 -24.69
C THR A 14 13.62 -25.01 -23.17
N PHE A 15 14.08 -23.94 -22.54
CA PHE A 15 13.30 -23.24 -21.52
C PHE A 15 13.72 -21.78 -21.47
N LEU A 16 12.95 -20.99 -22.21
CA LEU A 16 12.92 -19.55 -22.15
C LEU A 16 12.35 -19.17 -20.77
N PHE A 17 13.18 -19.14 -19.73
CA PHE A 17 12.84 -18.49 -18.46
C PHE A 17 13.20 -17.00 -18.55
N LEU A 18 12.57 -16.31 -19.51
CA LEU A 18 12.36 -14.88 -19.39
C LEU A 18 11.18 -14.73 -18.43
N LEU A 19 11.45 -14.94 -17.12
CA LEU A 19 10.51 -14.52 -16.10
C LEU A 19 10.45 -13.01 -16.25
N MET A 20 9.40 -12.54 -16.92
CA MET A 20 8.99 -11.16 -16.81
C MET A 20 8.90 -10.90 -15.31
N LEU A 21 9.81 -10.06 -14.81
CA LEU A 21 9.58 -9.26 -13.63
C LEU A 21 8.42 -8.32 -13.98
N LEU A 22 7.22 -8.88 -14.13
CA LEU A 22 6.03 -8.11 -13.91
C LEU A 22 6.19 -7.60 -12.48
N PRO A 23 6.12 -6.29 -12.24
CA PRO A 23 6.00 -5.82 -10.87
C PRO A 23 4.88 -6.65 -10.27
N LEU A 24 5.16 -7.32 -9.15
CA LEU A 24 4.13 -7.96 -8.35
C LEU A 24 3.18 -6.83 -7.94
N GLY A 25 2.26 -6.48 -8.83
CA GLY A 25 1.22 -5.51 -8.59
C GLY A 25 0.55 -5.97 -7.32
N SER A 26 0.41 -5.05 -6.37
CA SER A 26 -0.27 -5.27 -5.11
C SER A 26 -1.49 -6.17 -5.35
N ALA A 27 -1.44 -7.42 -4.86
CA ALA A 27 -2.46 -8.47 -5.07
C ALA A 27 -3.81 -8.17 -4.38
N TRP A 28 -4.10 -6.90 -4.16
CA TRP A 28 -5.13 -6.38 -3.27
C TRP A 28 -6.07 -5.41 -3.98
N ALA A 29 -5.60 -4.75 -5.04
CA ALA A 29 -6.47 -4.04 -5.94
C ALA A 29 -7.11 -5.05 -6.89
N GLN A 30 -8.43 -5.18 -6.80
CA GLN A 30 -9.20 -5.86 -7.84
C GLN A 30 -9.45 -4.90 -9.00
N THR A 31 -9.59 -5.41 -10.22
CA THR A 31 -10.04 -4.56 -11.33
C THR A 31 -11.44 -4.04 -11.02
N ALA A 32 -11.53 -2.74 -10.75
CA ALA A 32 -12.75 -2.08 -10.33
C ALA A 32 -13.27 -1.27 -11.51
N CYS A 33 -13.64 -1.97 -12.57
CA CYS A 33 -14.26 -1.40 -13.76
C CYS A 33 -15.40 -2.29 -14.24
N ALA A 34 -16.56 -1.69 -14.53
CA ALA A 34 -17.67 -2.42 -15.13
C ALA A 34 -17.36 -2.87 -16.58
N SER A 35 -16.43 -2.19 -17.24
CA SER A 35 -15.89 -2.54 -18.56
C SER A 35 -14.45 -2.04 -18.70
N LEU A 36 -13.63 -2.74 -19.50
CA LEU A 36 -12.24 -2.33 -19.75
C LEU A 36 -12.20 -0.93 -20.38
N PRO A 37 -11.36 -0.02 -19.87
CA PRO A 37 -11.21 1.30 -20.45
C PRO A 37 -10.55 1.23 -21.84
N PRO A 38 -10.81 2.20 -22.72
CA PRO A 38 -10.04 2.34 -23.96
C PRO A 38 -8.55 2.55 -23.62
N TYR A 39 -7.67 2.07 -24.50
CA TYR A 39 -6.21 2.17 -24.33
C TYR A 39 -5.80 3.62 -23.98
N GLY A 40 -5.05 3.78 -22.87
CA GLY A 40 -4.55 5.08 -22.40
C GLY A 40 -5.53 5.89 -21.54
N SER A 41 -6.73 5.39 -21.23
CA SER A 41 -7.64 6.01 -20.26
C SER A 41 -7.56 5.32 -18.90
N CYS A 42 -7.35 6.08 -17.83
CA CYS A 42 -7.52 5.61 -16.46
C CYS A 42 -8.96 5.78 -15.91
N GLN A 43 -9.86 6.41 -16.67
CA GLN A 43 -11.29 6.54 -16.33
C GLN A 43 -12.07 5.31 -16.79
N CYS A 44 -12.98 4.82 -15.94
CA CYS A 44 -13.94 3.77 -16.33
C CYS A 44 -15.29 3.90 -15.58
N PRO A 45 -16.40 3.36 -16.13
CA PRO A 45 -17.70 3.40 -15.47
C PRO A 45 -17.75 2.49 -14.23
N CYS A 46 -18.31 3.02 -13.14
CA CYS A 46 -18.48 2.30 -11.86
C CYS A 46 -19.88 1.69 -11.66
N GLY A 47 -20.77 1.82 -12.64
CA GLY A 47 -22.16 1.38 -12.51
C GLY A 47 -22.27 -0.13 -12.26
N GLY A 48 -23.14 -0.53 -11.34
CA GLY A 48 -23.39 -1.94 -11.01
C GLY A 48 -22.34 -2.62 -10.12
N LEU A 49 -21.31 -1.88 -9.67
CA LEU A 49 -20.33 -2.39 -8.71
C LEU A 49 -20.89 -2.37 -7.28
N SER A 50 -20.42 -3.31 -6.45
CA SER A 50 -20.75 -3.36 -5.02
C SER A 50 -20.11 -2.18 -4.28
N SER A 51 -20.85 -1.58 -3.36
CA SER A 51 -20.35 -0.52 -2.48
C SER A 51 -20.57 -0.93 -1.03
N LEU A 52 -19.63 -0.56 -0.16
CA LEU A 52 -19.86 -0.61 1.28
C LEU A 52 -20.00 0.81 1.83
N PRO A 53 -20.95 1.03 2.76
CA PRO A 53 -20.97 2.29 3.50
C PRO A 53 -19.70 2.42 4.34
N PRO A 54 -19.35 3.63 4.80
CA PRO A 54 -18.30 3.82 5.79
C PRO A 54 -18.50 2.88 6.98
N GLN A 55 -17.41 2.26 7.43
CA GLN A 55 -17.44 1.27 8.50
C GLN A 55 -16.98 1.87 9.84
N ASN A 56 -17.38 1.21 10.92
CA ASN A 56 -16.78 1.37 12.25
C ASN A 56 -15.90 0.15 12.49
N PRO A 57 -14.59 0.21 12.16
CA PRO A 57 -13.70 -0.92 12.36
C PRO A 57 -13.61 -1.27 13.84
N SER A 58 -13.30 -2.54 14.12
CA SER A 58 -13.04 -2.99 15.50
C SER A 58 -11.84 -2.22 16.08
N SER A 59 -11.89 -1.97 17.39
CA SER A 59 -10.77 -1.38 18.12
C SER A 59 -9.49 -2.19 17.93
N ARG A 60 -8.35 -1.51 17.86
CA ARG A 60 -7.03 -2.12 17.63
C ARG A 60 -5.98 -1.47 18.53
N SER A 61 -4.91 -2.21 18.80
CA SER A 61 -3.77 -1.60 19.49
C SER A 61 -3.01 -0.66 18.56
N TYR A 62 -2.23 0.26 19.14
CA TYR A 62 -1.28 1.07 18.38
C TYR A 62 -0.30 0.22 17.57
N ASP A 63 0.21 -0.87 18.16
CA ASP A 63 1.13 -1.77 17.47
C ASP A 63 0.50 -2.49 16.27
N ASP A 64 -0.72 -3.05 16.42
CA ASP A 64 -1.43 -3.65 15.27
C ASP A 64 -1.74 -2.58 14.21
N PHE A 65 -2.10 -1.36 14.62
CA PHE A 65 -2.32 -0.26 13.70
C PHE A 65 -1.07 0.07 12.86
N VAL A 66 0.11 0.14 13.48
CA VAL A 66 1.39 0.32 12.79
C VAL A 66 1.65 -0.83 11.82
N ILE A 67 1.50 -2.08 12.27
CA ILE A 67 1.72 -3.26 11.43
C ILE A 67 0.83 -3.22 10.18
N GLN A 68 -0.47 -2.94 10.33
CA GLN A 68 -1.38 -2.89 9.18
C GLN A 68 -1.07 -1.71 8.25
N ALA A 69 -0.69 -0.56 8.79
CA ALA A 69 -0.32 0.62 8.00
C ALA A 69 0.88 0.32 7.07
N TYR A 70 1.96 -0.26 7.62
CA TYR A 70 3.12 -0.72 6.84
C TYR A 70 2.75 -1.79 5.82
N ARG A 71 1.90 -2.74 6.21
CA ARG A 71 1.42 -3.79 5.29
C ARG A 71 0.58 -3.24 4.15
N GLY A 72 -0.14 -2.14 4.39
CA GLY A 72 -0.88 -1.41 3.38
C GLY A 72 0.02 -0.65 2.42
N ALA A 73 0.91 0.19 2.94
CA ALA A 73 1.76 1.05 2.13
C ALA A 73 2.90 0.30 1.43
N TYR A 74 3.67 -0.49 2.17
CA TYR A 74 4.87 -1.16 1.64
C TYR A 74 4.66 -2.63 1.29
N GLY A 75 3.53 -3.23 1.67
CA GLY A 75 3.28 -4.65 1.42
C GLY A 75 4.16 -5.59 2.25
N ARG A 76 4.92 -5.07 3.22
CA ARG A 76 5.75 -5.80 4.18
C ARG A 76 5.31 -5.50 5.61
N LEU A 77 5.85 -6.26 6.56
CA LEU A 77 5.73 -5.91 7.97
C LEU A 77 6.71 -4.77 8.31
N ALA A 78 6.32 -3.94 9.28
CA ALA A 78 7.22 -3.01 9.92
C ALA A 78 8.33 -3.79 10.66
N THR A 79 9.56 -3.29 10.58
CA THR A 79 10.69 -3.75 11.40
C THR A 79 10.44 -3.41 12.88
N CYS A 80 11.23 -3.98 13.79
CA CYS A 80 11.10 -3.64 15.21
C CYS A 80 11.27 -2.14 15.46
N ASP A 81 12.34 -1.54 14.94
CA ASP A 81 12.65 -0.13 15.16
C ASP A 81 11.53 0.78 14.65
N GLU A 82 10.99 0.48 13.47
CA GLU A 82 9.82 1.18 12.91
C GLU A 82 8.58 1.04 13.79
N ARG A 83 8.32 -0.17 14.32
CA ARG A 83 7.18 -0.41 15.22
C ARG A 83 7.32 0.35 16.53
N GLN A 84 8.48 0.28 17.16
CA GLN A 84 8.74 0.95 18.43
C GLN A 84 8.65 2.47 18.26
N ALA A 85 9.30 3.02 17.24
CA ALA A 85 9.28 4.46 16.98
C ALA A 85 7.83 4.97 16.78
N GLU A 86 7.05 4.33 15.91
CA GLU A 86 5.70 4.79 15.62
C GLU A 86 4.70 4.47 16.74
N TYR A 87 4.91 3.38 17.48
CA TYR A 87 4.15 3.12 18.70
C TYR A 87 4.33 4.25 19.72
N TRP A 88 5.58 4.65 20.00
CA TRP A 88 5.84 5.72 20.97
C TRP A 88 5.29 7.07 20.50
N ASN A 89 5.36 7.38 19.20
CA ASN A 89 4.72 8.58 18.64
C ASN A 89 3.19 8.58 18.89
N LEU A 90 2.52 7.45 18.65
CA LEU A 90 1.07 7.32 18.86
C LEU A 90 0.68 7.39 20.34
N VAL A 91 1.47 6.76 21.21
CA VAL A 91 1.28 6.83 22.67
C VAL A 91 1.39 8.28 23.14
N ASP A 92 2.46 8.99 22.77
CA ASP A 92 2.68 10.39 23.12
C ASP A 92 1.57 11.30 22.56
N ALA A 93 1.16 11.08 21.31
CA ALA A 93 0.07 11.84 20.71
C ALA A 93 -1.26 11.59 21.41
N SER A 94 -1.50 10.37 21.90
CA SER A 94 -2.71 10.05 22.67
C SER A 94 -2.76 10.79 24.01
N TYR A 95 -1.63 10.93 24.70
CA TYR A 95 -1.54 11.72 25.94
C TYR A 95 -1.74 13.21 25.70
N ASN A 96 -1.35 13.71 24.52
CA ASN A 96 -1.43 15.13 24.17
C ASN A 96 -2.73 15.51 23.43
N GLY A 97 -3.65 14.57 23.22
CA GLY A 97 -4.90 14.81 22.48
C GLY A 97 -4.70 15.05 20.98
N SER A 98 -3.55 14.67 20.43
CA SER A 98 -3.18 14.85 19.02
C SER A 98 -3.14 13.53 18.23
N LEU A 99 -3.69 12.44 18.78
CA LEU A 99 -3.65 11.10 18.19
C LEU A 99 -4.12 11.06 16.73
N LEU A 100 -5.19 11.79 16.39
CA LEU A 100 -5.68 11.85 15.02
C LEU A 100 -4.67 12.52 14.07
N GLU A 101 -4.06 13.63 14.48
CA GLU A 101 -3.07 14.31 13.65
C GLU A 101 -1.80 13.47 13.47
N GLU A 102 -1.39 12.77 14.52
CA GLU A 102 -0.25 11.87 14.46
C GLU A 102 -0.51 10.65 13.57
N ALA A 103 -1.68 10.02 13.70
CA ALA A 103 -2.06 8.91 12.82
C ALA A 103 -2.15 9.34 11.36
N LYS A 104 -2.66 10.55 11.08
CA LYS A 104 -2.65 11.15 9.74
C LYS A 104 -1.23 11.32 9.22
N ARG A 105 -0.34 11.93 10.01
CA ARG A 105 1.08 12.11 9.66
C ARG A 105 1.70 10.76 9.35
N PHE A 106 1.68 9.84 10.31
CA PHE A 106 2.29 8.53 10.20
C PHE A 106 1.88 7.81 8.90
N VAL A 107 0.58 7.57 8.69
CA VAL A 107 0.10 6.80 7.54
C VAL A 107 0.39 7.51 6.21
N SER A 108 0.20 8.83 6.14
CA SER A 108 0.57 9.61 4.95
C SER A 108 2.06 9.49 4.66
N THR A 109 2.91 9.59 5.68
CA THR A 109 4.37 9.62 5.50
C THR A 109 5.00 8.27 5.16
N LEU A 110 4.22 7.20 5.13
CA LEU A 110 4.62 5.95 4.48
C LEU A 110 4.54 6.07 2.95
N ILE A 111 3.63 6.89 2.41
CA ILE A 111 3.36 7.00 0.98
C ILE A 111 4.03 8.23 0.38
N GLU A 112 3.94 9.37 1.06
CA GLU A 112 4.53 10.64 0.66
C GLU A 112 5.64 11.08 1.63
N THR A 113 6.55 11.93 1.17
CA THR A 113 7.57 12.52 2.05
C THR A 113 6.95 13.46 3.08
N GLN A 114 7.63 13.70 4.20
CA GLN A 114 7.21 14.70 5.20
C GLN A 114 7.01 16.08 4.56
N GLN A 115 7.90 16.49 3.66
CA GLN A 115 7.76 17.76 2.93
C GLN A 115 6.47 17.81 2.09
N SER A 116 6.10 16.71 1.43
CA SER A 116 4.85 16.60 0.66
C SER A 116 3.62 16.64 1.57
N TYR A 117 3.70 16.03 2.75
CA TYR A 117 2.66 16.10 3.77
C TYR A 117 2.47 17.52 4.32
N ASP A 118 3.55 18.24 4.59
CA ASP A 118 3.54 19.59 5.18
C ASP A 118 3.01 20.66 4.22
N ILE A 119 2.96 20.38 2.92
CA ILE A 119 2.41 21.30 1.92
C ILE A 119 0.90 21.02 1.79
N PRO A 120 0.03 21.92 2.29
CA PRO A 120 -1.41 21.71 2.20
C PRO A 120 -1.89 21.85 0.76
N GLY A 121 -2.84 20.99 0.37
CA GLY A 121 -3.55 21.08 -0.90
C GLY A 121 -3.47 19.82 -1.75
N ILE A 122 -4.09 19.89 -2.92
CA ILE A 122 -4.25 18.77 -3.86
C ILE A 122 -3.33 18.86 -5.08
N ASP A 123 -2.47 19.88 -5.14
CA ASP A 123 -1.61 20.13 -6.31
C ASP A 123 -0.59 18.99 -6.49
N PRO A 124 -0.69 18.21 -7.59
CA PRO A 124 0.22 17.09 -7.86
C PRO A 124 1.68 17.53 -7.98
N LYS A 125 1.96 18.81 -8.22
CA LYS A 125 3.32 19.35 -8.34
C LYS A 125 4.12 19.25 -7.03
N TYR A 126 3.44 19.30 -5.88
CA TYR A 126 4.10 19.21 -4.57
C TYR A 126 4.10 17.79 -4.00
N TYR A 127 3.42 16.87 -4.66
CA TYR A 127 3.40 15.47 -4.28
C TYR A 127 4.74 14.81 -4.54
N THR A 128 5.37 14.32 -3.48
CA THR A 128 6.61 13.56 -3.57
C THR A 128 6.46 12.27 -2.79
N GLN A 129 6.56 11.12 -3.46
CA GLN A 129 6.50 9.79 -2.84
C GLN A 129 7.75 9.51 -2.00
N THR A 130 7.61 8.67 -0.97
CA THR A 130 8.79 8.09 -0.31
C THR A 130 9.54 7.20 -1.30
N PRO A 131 10.87 7.08 -1.20
CA PRO A 131 11.64 6.18 -2.07
C PRO A 131 11.17 4.73 -1.99
N GLU A 132 10.77 4.28 -0.80
CA GLU A 132 10.28 2.91 -0.60
C GLU A 132 8.91 2.70 -1.27
N TYR A 133 7.98 3.64 -1.13
CA TYR A 133 6.68 3.52 -1.79
C TYR A 133 6.80 3.59 -3.32
N ASP A 134 7.68 4.45 -3.85
CA ASP A 134 7.92 4.58 -5.29
C ASP A 134 8.48 3.30 -5.93
N GLN A 135 9.36 2.57 -5.23
CA GLN A 135 9.86 1.26 -5.71
C GLN A 135 8.74 0.23 -5.90
N ARG A 136 7.69 0.30 -5.08
CA ARG A 136 6.57 -0.63 -5.11
C ARG A 136 5.46 -0.17 -6.05
N ASN A 137 5.14 1.12 -6.03
CA ASN A 137 4.05 1.72 -6.80
C ASN A 137 4.51 3.03 -7.40
N ALA A 138 5.35 2.92 -8.42
CA ALA A 138 5.86 4.05 -9.18
C ALA A 138 4.70 4.95 -9.65
N ALA A 139 4.91 6.27 -9.61
CA ALA A 139 3.91 7.25 -9.96
C ALA A 139 3.58 7.26 -11.47
N SER A 140 2.81 6.29 -11.97
CA SER A 140 2.11 6.40 -13.26
C SER A 140 0.70 6.94 -13.01
N GLN A 141 0.41 8.12 -13.57
CA GLN A 141 -0.87 8.81 -13.37
C GLN A 141 -1.93 8.48 -14.42
N MET A 142 -1.56 7.81 -15.53
CA MET A 142 -2.51 7.58 -16.64
C MET A 142 -2.89 6.11 -16.83
N ASP A 143 -2.22 5.19 -16.16
CA ASP A 143 -2.53 3.76 -16.25
C ASP A 143 -3.49 3.35 -15.12
N ARG A 144 -4.62 2.73 -15.50
CA ARG A 144 -5.64 2.28 -14.54
C ARG A 144 -5.07 1.35 -13.49
N ALA A 145 -4.34 0.32 -13.89
CA ALA A 145 -3.88 -0.73 -12.97
C ALA A 145 -2.95 -0.20 -11.85
N PRO A 146 -1.93 0.65 -12.13
CA PRO A 146 -1.17 1.34 -11.09
C PRO A 146 -2.00 2.24 -10.18
N LEU A 147 -3.04 2.90 -10.71
CA LEU A 147 -3.94 3.71 -9.87
C LEU A 147 -4.86 2.86 -9.00
N GLU A 148 -5.37 1.74 -9.51
CA GLU A 148 -6.15 0.79 -8.72
C GLU A 148 -5.28 0.20 -7.60
N ALA A 149 -4.03 -0.14 -7.90
CA ALA A 149 -3.03 -0.55 -6.92
C ALA A 149 -2.83 0.53 -5.84
N PHE A 150 -2.64 1.78 -6.25
CA PHE A 150 -2.47 2.90 -5.34
C PHE A 150 -3.69 3.09 -4.43
N VAL A 151 -4.91 3.08 -4.97
CA VAL A 151 -6.14 3.17 -4.18
C VAL A 151 -6.28 1.96 -3.24
N GLY A 152 -5.96 0.76 -3.71
CA GLY A 152 -5.92 -0.44 -2.88
C GLY A 152 -4.97 -0.30 -1.69
N ASP A 153 -3.83 0.36 -1.88
CA ASP A 153 -2.90 0.66 -0.79
C ASP A 153 -3.49 1.65 0.20
N LEU A 154 -4.16 2.72 -0.27
CA LEU A 154 -4.85 3.68 0.61
C LEU A 154 -5.93 3.01 1.48
N TYR A 155 -6.72 2.11 0.89
CA TYR A 155 -7.71 1.31 1.64
C TYR A 155 -7.07 0.49 2.76
N LYS A 156 -5.85 0.01 2.55
CA LYS A 156 -5.18 -0.88 3.50
C LYS A 156 -4.39 -0.12 4.53
N SER A 157 -3.71 0.95 4.13
CA SER A 157 -2.89 1.74 5.04
C SER A 157 -3.76 2.63 5.93
N PHE A 158 -4.74 3.34 5.36
CA PHE A 158 -5.66 4.17 6.12
C PHE A 158 -6.82 3.37 6.71
N LEU A 159 -7.54 2.58 5.92
CA LEU A 159 -8.80 1.97 6.38
C LEU A 159 -8.64 0.54 6.93
N GLN A 160 -7.45 -0.05 6.80
CA GLN A 160 -7.12 -1.41 7.24
C GLN A 160 -8.10 -2.48 6.75
N ARG A 161 -8.59 -2.31 5.52
CA ARG A 161 -9.48 -3.28 4.87
C ARG A 161 -9.19 -3.45 3.38
N SER A 162 -9.73 -4.53 2.83
CA SER A 162 -9.70 -4.84 1.40
C SER A 162 -10.76 -4.04 0.63
N THR A 163 -10.51 -3.77 -0.65
CA THR A 163 -11.48 -3.21 -1.59
C THR A 163 -12.45 -4.25 -2.15
N SER A 164 -12.24 -5.55 -1.90
CA SER A 164 -12.98 -6.65 -2.54
C SER A 164 -14.50 -6.59 -2.37
N ASN A 165 -14.99 -5.97 -1.31
CA ASN A 165 -16.43 -5.80 -1.05
C ASN A 165 -16.94 -4.40 -1.39
N ASP A 166 -16.05 -3.48 -1.78
CA ASP A 166 -16.31 -2.06 -2.04
C ASP A 166 -15.69 -1.65 -3.39
N LEU A 167 -16.02 -2.42 -4.43
CA LEU A 167 -15.50 -2.21 -5.78
C LEU A 167 -15.97 -0.89 -6.39
N TYR A 168 -17.15 -0.41 -6.00
CA TYR A 168 -17.65 0.91 -6.35
C TYR A 168 -16.76 1.99 -5.74
N GLY A 169 -16.45 1.90 -4.44
CA GLY A 169 -15.54 2.83 -3.77
C GLY A 169 -14.16 2.82 -4.42
N GLN A 170 -13.59 1.63 -4.66
CA GLN A 170 -12.31 1.52 -5.38
C GLN A 170 -12.38 2.17 -6.76
N CYS A 171 -13.44 1.94 -7.53
CA CYS A 171 -13.62 2.52 -8.85
C CYS A 171 -13.72 4.05 -8.79
N PHE A 172 -14.53 4.57 -7.86
CA PHE A 172 -14.73 6.00 -7.62
C PHE A 172 -13.40 6.68 -7.29
N TRP A 173 -12.67 6.15 -6.31
CA TRP A 173 -11.39 6.74 -5.89
C TRP A 173 -10.33 6.65 -6.98
N THR A 174 -10.33 5.58 -7.78
CA THR A 174 -9.39 5.46 -8.90
C THR A 174 -9.70 6.49 -9.99
N ASN A 175 -10.98 6.75 -10.28
CA ASN A 175 -11.39 7.81 -11.20
C ASN A 175 -11.03 9.20 -10.66
N ASP A 176 -11.22 9.46 -9.36
CA ASP A 176 -10.87 10.74 -8.75
C ASP A 176 -9.36 10.98 -8.81
N VAL A 177 -8.55 9.99 -8.42
CA VAL A 177 -7.08 10.04 -8.50
C VAL A 177 -6.60 10.18 -9.96
N CYS A 178 -7.26 9.52 -10.91
CA CYS A 178 -6.95 9.66 -12.33
C CYS A 178 -7.17 11.11 -12.83
N SER A 179 -8.18 11.81 -12.33
CA SER A 179 -8.48 13.19 -12.73
C SER A 179 -7.63 14.23 -12.00
N GLU A 180 -7.32 13.98 -10.73
CA GLU A 180 -6.89 15.02 -9.79
C GLU A 180 -5.52 14.73 -9.17
N GLY A 181 -5.00 13.54 -9.41
CA GLY A 181 -3.70 13.08 -8.90
C GLY A 181 -3.77 12.39 -7.55
N ARG A 182 -2.66 11.69 -7.25
CA ARG A 182 -2.51 10.84 -6.05
C ARG A 182 -2.61 11.63 -4.73
N LYS A 183 -2.13 12.87 -4.70
CA LYS A 183 -2.21 13.73 -3.50
C LYS A 183 -3.65 13.94 -3.04
N LYS A 184 -4.58 14.21 -3.97
CA LYS A 184 -6.01 14.33 -3.62
C LYS A 184 -6.54 13.05 -2.96
N GLY A 185 -6.16 11.88 -3.49
CA GLY A 185 -6.50 10.59 -2.90
C GLY A 185 -6.01 10.46 -1.45
N ILE A 186 -4.74 10.78 -1.20
CA ILE A 186 -4.16 10.73 0.16
C ILE A 186 -4.91 11.68 1.10
N GLU A 187 -5.11 12.94 0.68
CA GLU A 187 -5.84 13.94 1.47
C GLU A 187 -7.26 13.48 1.82
N ALA A 188 -7.97 12.88 0.86
CA ALA A 188 -9.33 12.40 1.07
C ALA A 188 -9.40 11.23 2.06
N PHE A 189 -8.50 10.26 1.97
CA PHE A 189 -8.45 9.13 2.92
C PHE A 189 -8.04 9.58 4.32
N LYS A 190 -7.06 10.49 4.42
CA LYS A 190 -6.56 11.09 5.66
C LYS A 190 -7.65 11.80 6.47
N VAL A 191 -8.65 12.39 5.82
CA VAL A 191 -9.76 13.11 6.50
C VAL A 191 -11.08 12.34 6.43
N SER A 192 -11.06 11.10 5.95
CA SER A 192 -12.26 10.28 5.86
C SER A 192 -12.83 9.97 7.24
N ILE A 193 -14.16 9.89 7.32
CA ILE A 193 -14.87 9.50 8.55
C ILE A 193 -14.42 8.11 9.02
N GLU A 194 -14.23 7.19 8.08
CA GLU A 194 -13.80 5.82 8.39
C GLU A 194 -12.40 5.77 9.00
N PHE A 195 -11.45 6.58 8.50
CA PHE A 195 -10.14 6.72 9.14
C PHE A 195 -10.25 7.32 10.54
N GLY A 196 -11.07 8.36 10.72
CA GLY A 196 -11.34 8.92 12.04
C GLY A 196 -11.91 7.89 13.01
N ASN A 197 -12.85 7.05 12.57
CA ASN A 197 -13.43 5.99 13.39
C ASN A 197 -12.40 4.92 13.77
N LEU A 198 -11.50 4.56 12.84
CA LEU A 198 -10.38 3.66 13.13
C LEU A 198 -9.47 4.23 14.22
N VAL A 199 -9.04 5.48 14.05
CA VAL A 199 -8.12 6.14 14.99
C VAL A 199 -8.76 6.31 16.37
N ASN A 200 -10.05 6.65 16.43
CA ASN A 200 -10.80 6.74 17.70
C ASN A 200 -10.92 5.40 18.43
N GLY A 201 -10.77 4.28 17.71
CA GLY A 201 -10.79 2.93 18.28
C GLY A 201 -9.41 2.43 18.74
N LEU A 202 -8.35 3.24 18.62
CA LEU A 202 -7.01 2.83 19.01
C LEU A 202 -6.81 2.84 20.53
N PHE A 203 -6.04 1.88 21.02
CA PHE A 203 -5.69 1.78 22.43
C PHE A 203 -4.25 1.30 22.64
N ASP A 204 -3.73 1.56 23.83
CA ASP A 204 -2.43 1.06 24.26
C ASP A 204 -2.55 -0.41 24.72
N SER A 205 -1.82 -1.32 24.07
CA SER A 205 -1.69 -2.73 24.47
C SER A 205 -0.34 -3.08 25.08
N GLY A 206 0.49 -2.08 25.36
CA GLY A 206 1.89 -2.23 25.71
C GLY A 206 2.81 -2.19 24.49
N GLU A 207 4.09 -1.92 24.76
CA GLU A 207 5.14 -1.74 23.76
C GLU A 207 5.31 -2.99 22.87
N PRO A 208 5.61 -2.80 21.56
CA PRO A 208 5.92 -3.91 20.66
C PRO A 208 7.02 -4.81 21.25
N SER A 209 6.71 -6.10 21.38
CA SER A 209 7.69 -7.09 21.80
C SER A 209 8.65 -7.38 20.65
N CYS A 210 9.87 -6.87 20.79
CA CYS A 210 10.97 -7.08 19.85
C CYS A 210 11.93 -8.15 20.34
N VAL A 211 11.42 -9.28 20.84
CA VAL A 211 12.33 -10.37 21.24
C VAL A 211 13.08 -10.80 20.00
N ASP A 212 14.36 -10.42 19.94
CA ASP A 212 15.37 -11.13 19.19
C ASP A 212 15.32 -12.56 19.70
N THR A 213 14.54 -13.44 19.07
CA THR A 213 14.77 -14.87 19.17
C THR A 213 16.03 -15.18 18.36
N CYS A 214 17.15 -14.63 18.81
CA CYS A 214 18.42 -15.31 18.78
C CYS A 214 18.20 -16.61 19.55
N ASP A 215 17.78 -17.68 18.89
CA ASP A 215 18.02 -19.01 19.44
C ASP A 215 19.54 -19.12 19.62
N PRO A 216 20.07 -19.24 20.85
CA PRO A 216 21.52 -19.35 21.07
C PRO A 216 22.13 -20.60 20.39
N ARG A 217 21.30 -21.47 19.80
CA ARG A 217 21.70 -22.65 19.02
C ARG A 217 21.66 -22.44 17.50
N MET A 218 21.05 -21.38 16.97
CA MET A 218 21.04 -21.09 15.53
C MET A 218 21.80 -19.79 15.25
N ARG A 219 22.98 -19.89 14.62
CA ARG A 219 23.87 -18.77 14.27
C ARG A 219 23.36 -17.88 13.13
N PHE A 220 22.05 -17.68 13.01
CA PHE A 220 21.48 -16.79 12.00
C PHE A 220 20.32 -16.04 12.64
N CYS A 221 20.50 -14.74 12.83
CA CYS A 221 19.41 -13.82 13.08
C CYS A 221 18.73 -13.59 11.73
N ASN A 222 17.42 -13.85 11.61
CA ASN A 222 16.68 -13.37 10.46
C ASN A 222 16.50 -11.86 10.63
N LEU A 223 17.32 -11.10 9.91
CA LEU A 223 17.13 -9.67 9.66
C LEU A 223 15.93 -9.46 8.75
#